data_AF-A0A328XQU7-F1
#
_entry.id   AF-A0A328XQU7-F1
#
_cell.length_a   1.000
_cell.length_b   1.000
_cell.length_c   1.000
_cell.angle_alpha   90.00
_cell.angle_beta   90.00
_cell.angle_gamma   90.00
#
_symmetry.space_group_name_H-M   'P 1'
#
loop_
_entity.id
_entity.type
_entity.pdbx_description
1 polymer ?
#
loop_
_entity_poly.entity_id
_entity_poly.type
_entity_poly.pdbx_seq_one_letter_code
_entity_poly.pdbx_strand_id
1 'polypeptide(L)'
;MGAGMAVKESKSKESEILKKAFFVTPIGPHGSKIRRATDGLIDSVVKPVVESYGYKCVASHQESEQGSISQRVIEHLIDDDLVIVNLTGLNSNVMYELGIRHSTGKPVILICENGTDLPFDMYDQRTIFYSDDMQGGLDLSQKLKGLLGSKDGVESNAYNPVISKAKENIIENALKDIDLSGLDGASLVADVYESMKEVSSGLRSLGARVNDIERGYGKSGHGFGGHLVMKKMGKGGDLLLTTTDLSEALVLEQELVSKGISTDLIEKNGSVDISVAPWDVDKAINVVSRYTENNGY
;
A
#
# COMPACT_ATOMS: atom_id res chain seq x y z
N MET A 1 27.39 -54.27 9.79
CA MET A 1 26.54 -53.60 10.79
C MET A 1 27.14 -52.21 10.98
N GLY A 2 26.67 -51.13 10.37
CA GLY A 2 25.28 -50.76 10.08
C GLY A 2 24.83 -49.71 11.10
N ALA A 3 25.16 -48.45 10.81
CA ALA A 3 24.50 -47.18 11.14
C ALA A 3 23.92 -46.90 12.55
N GLY A 4 24.18 -45.69 13.05
CA GLY A 4 23.22 -44.99 13.90
C GLY A 4 23.81 -44.02 14.92
N MET A 5 24.31 -42.85 14.50
CA MET A 5 24.26 -41.66 15.36
C MET A 5 23.77 -40.47 14.55
N ALA A 6 22.71 -39.88 15.08
CA ALA A 6 21.81 -38.94 14.46
C ALA A 6 22.51 -37.69 13.91
N VAL A 7 22.27 -37.42 12.63
CA VAL A 7 22.39 -36.08 12.06
C VAL A 7 21.27 -35.26 12.70
N LYS A 8 21.64 -34.29 13.56
CA LYS A 8 20.72 -33.20 13.94
C LYS A 8 20.47 -32.39 12.69
N GLU A 9 19.31 -32.58 12.08
CA GLU A 9 18.79 -31.70 11.04
C GLU A 9 18.76 -30.26 11.55
N SER A 10 19.67 -29.46 11.02
CA SER A 10 19.61 -28.00 11.09
C SER A 10 18.41 -27.54 10.29
N LYS A 11 17.33 -27.13 10.97
CA LYS A 11 16.24 -26.39 10.34
C LYS A 11 16.84 -25.13 9.70
N SER A 12 16.78 -25.07 8.38
CA SER A 12 17.05 -23.89 7.58
C SER A 12 16.17 -22.73 8.07
N LYS A 13 16.80 -21.64 8.51
CA LYS A 13 16.11 -20.36 8.75
C LYS A 13 15.58 -19.87 7.40
N GLU A 14 14.26 -19.85 7.22
CA GLU A 14 13.63 -18.96 6.24
C GLU A 14 14.13 -17.54 6.51
N SER A 15 14.63 -16.85 5.49
CA SER A 15 14.97 -15.44 5.60
C SER A 15 13.67 -14.67 5.81
N GLU A 16 13.40 -14.21 7.04
CA GLU A 16 12.33 -13.25 7.28
C GLU A 16 12.53 -12.07 6.33
N ILE A 17 11.51 -11.79 5.51
CA ILE A 17 11.48 -10.60 4.65
C ILE A 17 11.35 -9.41 5.60
N LEU A 18 12.47 -8.76 5.90
CA LEU A 18 12.48 -7.56 6.72
C LEU A 18 11.77 -6.43 5.96
N LYS A 19 10.88 -5.73 6.66
CA LYS A 19 10.27 -4.49 6.17
C LYS A 19 11.35 -3.48 5.84
N LYS A 20 11.15 -2.60 4.87
CA LYS A 20 12.15 -1.58 4.51
C LYS A 20 11.80 -0.24 5.15
N ALA A 21 12.82 0.43 5.68
CA ALA A 21 12.73 1.81 6.15
C ALA A 21 13.71 2.68 5.37
N PHE A 22 13.21 3.73 4.73
CA PHE A 22 14.04 4.67 3.98
C PHE A 22 14.21 5.97 4.75
N PHE A 23 15.44 6.47 4.85
CA PHE A 23 15.77 7.73 5.50
C PHE A 23 16.07 8.82 4.49
N VAL A 24 15.27 9.87 4.51
CA VAL A 24 15.37 11.05 3.64
C VAL A 24 15.93 12.21 4.45
N THR A 25 16.99 12.84 3.96
CA THR A 25 17.75 13.83 4.74
C THR A 25 18.53 14.79 3.85
N PRO A 26 18.86 16.01 4.32
CA PRO A 26 19.69 16.93 3.57
C PRO A 26 21.05 16.31 3.23
N ILE A 27 21.39 16.32 1.94
CA ILE A 27 22.69 15.87 1.44
C ILE A 27 23.62 17.08 1.32
N GLY A 28 24.48 17.26 2.32
CA GLY A 28 25.61 18.19 2.22
C GLY A 28 26.79 17.57 1.46
N PRO A 29 27.76 18.40 1.00
CA PRO A 29 29.01 17.90 0.42
C PRO A 29 29.74 16.94 1.36
N HIS A 30 30.51 16.00 0.82
CA HIS A 30 31.28 15.05 1.62
C HIS A 30 32.21 15.79 2.61
N GLY A 31 32.22 15.35 3.87
CA GLY A 31 33.01 15.98 4.93
C GLY A 31 32.46 17.33 5.47
N SER A 32 31.33 17.81 4.94
CA SER A 32 30.66 19.00 5.49
C SER A 32 30.11 18.75 6.90
N LYS A 33 29.86 19.82 7.66
CA LYS A 33 29.21 19.73 8.98
C LYS A 33 27.85 19.04 8.89
N ILE A 34 27.05 19.42 7.89
CA ILE A 34 25.73 18.82 7.61
C ILE A 34 25.88 17.32 7.38
N ARG A 35 26.86 16.91 6.56
CA ARG A 35 27.07 15.48 6.28
C ARG A 35 27.42 14.69 7.53
N ARG A 36 28.35 15.19 8.36
CA ARG A 36 28.72 14.52 9.62
C ARG A 36 27.57 14.43 10.61
N ALA A 37 26.78 15.49 10.75
CA ALA A 37 25.60 15.50 11.60
C ALA A 37 24.57 14.48 11.12
N THR A 38 24.27 14.48 9.82
CA THR A 38 23.36 13.51 9.18
C THR A 38 23.82 12.07 9.37
N ASP A 39 25.09 11.76 9.08
CA ASP A 39 25.63 10.40 9.23
C ASP A 39 25.57 9.95 10.70
N GLY A 40 25.96 10.82 11.63
CA GLY A 40 25.89 10.56 13.06
C GLY A 40 24.46 10.30 13.56
N LEU A 41 23.49 11.10 13.12
CA LEU A 41 22.08 10.94 13.43
C LEU A 41 21.53 9.59 12.92
N ILE A 42 21.86 9.22 11.68
CA ILE A 42 21.40 7.97 11.08
C ILE A 42 21.99 6.78 11.81
N ASP A 43 23.32 6.71 11.89
CA ASP A 43 24.03 5.52 12.37
C ASP A 43 23.90 5.33 13.88
N SER A 44 23.81 6.42 14.65
CA SER A 44 23.79 6.35 16.12
C SER A 44 22.39 6.32 16.71
N VAL A 45 21.39 6.86 16.01
CA VAL A 45 20.04 7.05 16.56
C VAL A 45 18.99 6.32 15.73
N VAL A 46 18.82 6.68 14.46
CA VAL A 46 17.67 6.23 13.66
C VAL A 46 17.79 4.76 13.31
N LYS A 47 18.92 4.35 12.71
CA LYS A 47 19.15 2.99 12.22
C LYS A 47 19.06 1.96 13.34
N PRO A 48 19.74 2.10 14.50
CA PRO A 48 19.62 1.13 15.60
C PRO A 48 18.18 0.98 16.11
N VAL A 49 17.41 2.07 16.10
CA VAL A 49 16.01 2.03 16.53
C VAL A 49 15.18 1.27 15.53
N VAL A 50 15.12 1.68 14.27
CA VAL A 50 14.22 1.05 13.29
C VAL A 50 14.57 -0.42 13.05
N GLU A 51 15.85 -0.77 13.06
CA GLU A 51 16.30 -2.16 12.90
C GLU A 51 15.89 -3.03 14.10
N SER A 52 15.83 -2.48 15.31
CA SER A 52 15.30 -3.19 16.48
C SER A 52 13.79 -3.49 16.41
N TYR A 53 13.07 -2.83 15.50
CA TYR A 53 11.64 -3.08 15.22
C TYR A 53 11.43 -3.87 13.91
N GLY A 54 12.46 -4.54 13.39
CA GLY A 54 12.34 -5.44 12.25
C GLY A 54 12.37 -4.77 10.88
N TYR A 55 12.82 -3.52 10.80
CA TYR A 55 13.06 -2.84 9.53
C TYR A 55 14.51 -3.02 9.07
N LYS A 56 14.75 -3.01 7.76
CA LYS A 56 16.05 -2.80 7.15
C LYS A 56 16.17 -1.33 6.76
N CYS A 57 17.09 -0.60 7.37
CA CYS A 57 17.28 0.82 7.11
C CYS A 57 18.15 1.06 5.87
N VAL A 58 17.69 1.91 4.95
CA VAL A 58 18.45 2.42 3.80
C VAL A 58 18.42 3.94 3.84
N ALA A 59 19.55 4.61 3.62
CA ALA A 59 19.60 6.07 3.60
C ALA A 59 19.75 6.61 2.18
N SER A 60 19.03 7.70 1.85
CA SER A 60 19.01 8.28 0.50
C SER A 60 20.41 8.59 -0.04
N HIS A 61 21.28 9.08 0.84
CA HIS A 61 22.63 9.47 0.47
C HIS A 61 23.59 8.31 0.16
N GLN A 62 23.20 7.06 0.48
CA GLN A 62 23.95 5.86 0.12
C GLN A 62 23.62 5.39 -1.30
N GLU A 63 22.48 5.83 -1.84
CA GLU A 63 21.93 5.44 -3.15
C GLU A 63 21.90 6.59 -4.18
N SER A 64 22.25 7.81 -3.77
CA SER A 64 22.27 8.99 -4.64
C SER A 64 23.68 9.52 -4.86
N GLU A 65 24.12 9.59 -6.11
CA GLU A 65 25.19 10.49 -6.53
C GLU A 65 24.57 11.84 -6.92
N GLN A 66 25.05 12.94 -6.33
CA GLN A 66 24.90 14.29 -6.85
C GLN A 66 23.45 14.80 -7.05
N GLY A 67 22.70 15.00 -5.97
CA GLY A 67 21.62 16.00 -5.89
C GLY A 67 20.41 15.83 -6.82
N SER A 68 20.37 14.77 -7.61
CA SER A 68 19.24 14.38 -8.46
C SER A 68 18.48 13.25 -7.79
N ILE A 69 17.15 13.30 -7.87
CA ILE A 69 16.30 12.19 -7.43
C ILE A 69 16.53 11.02 -8.40
N SER A 70 17.32 10.04 -7.98
CA SER A 70 17.55 8.84 -8.79
C SER A 70 16.27 8.01 -8.84
N GLN A 71 16.15 7.17 -9.87
CA GLN A 71 15.04 6.23 -9.97
C GLN A 71 14.93 5.35 -8.71
N ARG A 72 16.07 5.00 -8.10
CA ARG A 72 16.12 4.25 -6.84
C ARG A 72 15.53 5.01 -5.66
N VAL A 73 15.78 6.33 -5.57
CA VAL A 73 15.16 7.15 -4.52
C VAL A 73 13.64 7.15 -4.70
N ILE A 74 13.14 7.30 -5.93
CA ILE A 74 11.70 7.22 -6.21
C ILE A 74 11.13 5.86 -5.81
N GLU A 75 11.81 4.77 -6.18
CA GLU A 75 11.43 3.40 -5.79
C GLU A 75 11.33 3.27 -4.27
N HIS A 76 12.34 3.74 -3.51
CA HIS A 76 12.28 3.73 -2.05
C HIS A 76 11.12 4.56 -1.48
N LEU A 77 10.85 5.74 -2.02
CA LEU A 77 9.75 6.60 -1.56
C LEU A 77 8.38 5.95 -1.81
N ILE A 78 8.22 5.24 -2.93
CA ILE A 78 6.97 4.57 -3.32
C ILE A 78 6.81 3.24 -2.60
N ASP A 79 7.86 2.42 -2.54
CA ASP A 79 7.75 1.01 -2.19
C ASP A 79 8.02 0.70 -0.72
N ASP A 80 8.93 1.42 -0.05
CA ASP A 80 9.34 1.06 1.31
C ASP A 80 8.21 1.25 2.32
N ASP A 81 8.15 0.34 3.30
CA ASP A 81 7.11 0.27 4.33
C ASP A 81 7.07 1.51 5.21
N LEU A 82 8.23 2.11 5.47
CA LEU A 82 8.38 3.29 6.30
C LEU A 82 9.34 4.28 5.66
N VAL A 83 8.99 5.57 5.68
CA VAL A 83 9.92 6.64 5.35
C VAL A 83 10.09 7.54 6.58
N ILE A 84 11.33 7.88 6.90
CA ILE A 84 11.65 8.87 7.94
C ILE A 84 12.30 10.06 7.26
N VAL A 85 11.77 11.25 7.49
CA VAL A 85 12.17 12.47 6.79
C VAL A 85 12.74 13.47 7.78
N ASN A 86 13.97 13.89 7.55
CA ASN A 86 14.66 14.91 8.32
C ASN A 86 14.48 16.30 7.69
N LEU A 87 13.65 17.14 8.30
CA LEU A 87 13.30 18.48 7.81
C LEU A 87 14.27 19.57 8.27
N THR A 88 15.32 19.22 9.01
CA THR A 88 16.31 20.18 9.51
C THR A 88 16.88 21.02 8.37
N GLY A 89 16.86 22.35 8.55
CA GLY A 89 17.36 23.30 7.56
C GLY A 89 16.50 23.45 6.29
N LEU A 90 15.32 22.82 6.22
CA LEU A 90 14.32 22.97 5.15
C LEU A 90 14.87 22.78 3.74
N ASN A 91 15.63 21.70 3.53
CA ASN A 91 16.16 21.40 2.21
C ASN A 91 15.02 21.16 1.19
N SER A 92 15.03 21.91 0.08
CA SER A 92 13.98 21.83 -0.94
C SER A 92 13.84 20.44 -1.58
N ASN A 93 14.92 19.69 -1.71
CA ASN A 93 14.87 18.33 -2.27
C ASN A 93 14.18 17.38 -1.29
N VAL A 94 14.48 17.49 -0.01
CA VAL A 94 13.80 16.71 1.04
C VAL A 94 12.30 17.01 1.07
N MET A 95 11.92 18.29 0.93
CA MET A 95 10.50 18.69 0.84
C MET A 95 9.81 18.09 -0.38
N TYR A 96 10.50 18.04 -1.53
CA TYR A 96 10.00 17.41 -2.74
C TYR A 96 9.81 15.89 -2.57
N GLU A 97 10.79 15.20 -2.00
CA GLU A 97 10.74 13.77 -1.70
C GLU A 97 9.61 13.43 -0.72
N LEU A 98 9.37 14.30 0.27
CA LEU A 98 8.24 14.18 1.18
C LEU A 98 6.89 14.29 0.46
N GLY A 99 6.75 15.22 -0.48
CA GLY A 99 5.54 15.34 -1.30
C GLY A 99 5.23 14.08 -2.11
N ILE A 100 6.25 13.44 -2.69
CA ILE A 100 6.11 12.14 -3.35
C ILE A 100 5.64 11.09 -2.35
N ARG A 101 6.27 11.00 -1.17
CA ARG A 101 5.86 10.03 -0.14
C ARG A 101 4.43 10.26 0.34
N HIS A 102 4.00 11.50 0.52
CA HIS A 102 2.59 11.78 0.85
C HIS A 102 1.63 11.23 -0.20
N SER A 103 2.01 11.24 -1.48
CA SER A 103 1.15 10.74 -2.55
C SER A 103 0.92 9.22 -2.50
N THR A 104 1.75 8.46 -1.78
CA THR A 104 1.62 6.99 -1.69
C THR A 104 0.69 6.55 -0.56
N GLY A 105 0.36 7.45 0.37
CA GLY A 105 -0.45 7.14 1.55
C GLY A 105 0.22 6.21 2.56
N LYS A 106 1.48 5.82 2.34
CA LYS A 106 2.21 4.92 3.23
C LYS A 106 2.81 5.67 4.44
N PRO A 107 3.13 4.97 5.55
CA PRO A 107 3.60 5.58 6.78
C PRO A 107 4.84 6.48 6.61
N VAL A 108 4.83 7.64 7.27
CA VAL A 108 5.94 8.60 7.30
C VAL A 108 6.16 9.13 8.72
N ILE A 109 7.42 9.25 9.13
CA ILE A 109 7.83 9.90 10.38
C ILE A 109 8.63 11.15 10.03
N LEU A 110 8.22 12.30 10.56
CA LEU A 110 8.93 13.55 10.38
C LEU A 110 9.79 13.83 11.60
N ILE A 111 11.05 14.17 11.38
CA ILE A 111 11.97 14.64 12.42
C ILE A 111 12.53 16.00 12.02
N CYS A 112 12.83 16.84 13.00
CA CYS A 112 13.36 18.17 12.75
C CYS A 112 14.17 18.68 13.94
N GLU A 113 15.27 19.38 13.69
CA GLU A 113 16.04 20.01 14.75
C GLU A 113 15.29 21.21 15.34
N ASN A 114 15.32 21.33 16.67
CA ASN A 114 14.80 22.46 17.41
C ASN A 114 15.36 23.79 16.87
N GLY A 115 14.48 24.78 16.69
CA GLY A 115 14.85 26.07 16.11
C GLY A 115 14.75 26.15 14.59
N THR A 116 14.32 25.07 13.91
CA THR A 116 13.93 25.14 12.50
C THR A 116 12.51 25.69 12.37
N ASP A 117 12.35 26.79 11.64
CA ASP A 117 11.06 27.42 11.37
C ASP A 117 10.29 26.70 10.26
N LEU A 118 9.53 25.65 10.62
CA LEU A 118 8.73 24.91 9.65
C LEU A 118 7.70 25.82 8.92
N PRO A 119 7.50 25.62 7.60
CA PRO A 119 6.46 26.33 6.85
C PRO A 119 5.07 25.94 7.35
N PHE A 120 4.09 26.83 7.15
CA PHE A 120 2.73 26.65 7.70
C PHE A 120 2.04 25.35 7.26
N ASP A 121 2.32 24.88 6.04
CA ASP A 121 1.80 23.62 5.48
C ASP A 121 2.20 22.37 6.30
N MET A 122 3.20 22.50 7.18
CA MET A 122 3.77 21.40 7.96
C MET A 122 3.34 21.41 9.43
N TYR A 123 2.64 22.44 9.91
CA TYR A 123 2.27 22.55 11.33
C TYR A 123 1.29 21.49 11.79
N ASP A 124 0.36 21.08 10.93
CA ASP A 124 -0.60 20.02 11.24
C ASP A 124 0.03 18.62 11.17
N GLN A 125 1.26 18.52 10.67
CA GLN A 125 2.00 17.26 10.63
C GLN A 125 2.77 17.06 11.93
N ARG A 126 2.56 15.90 12.56
CA ARG A 126 3.24 15.54 13.80
C ARG A 126 4.74 15.31 13.54
N THR A 127 5.52 16.35 13.78
CA THR A 127 6.98 16.36 13.66
C THR A 127 7.63 16.12 15.02
N ILE A 128 8.58 15.18 15.06
CA ILE A 128 9.39 14.94 16.25
C ILE A 128 10.55 15.92 16.25
N PHE A 129 10.49 16.91 17.14
CA PHE A 129 11.60 17.82 17.35
C PHE A 129 12.70 17.21 18.24
N TYR A 130 13.96 17.44 17.86
CA TYR A 130 15.15 16.97 18.58
C TYR A 130 16.23 18.06 18.69
N SER A 131 17.17 17.92 19.62
CA SER A 131 18.36 18.78 19.72
C SER A 131 19.58 18.04 19.19
N ASP A 132 20.47 18.71 18.45
CA ASP A 132 21.73 18.12 17.96
C ASP A 132 22.81 18.08 19.06
N ASP A 133 22.52 17.29 20.10
CA ASP A 133 23.46 16.96 21.18
C ASP A 133 23.26 15.50 21.64
N MET A 134 24.13 15.01 22.53
CA MET A 134 24.08 13.62 23.00
C MET A 134 22.77 13.28 23.70
N GLN A 135 22.21 14.21 24.49
CA GLN A 135 20.95 13.98 25.19
C GLN A 135 19.79 14.00 24.20
N GLY A 136 19.78 14.94 23.26
CA GLY A 136 18.78 15.04 22.20
C GLY A 136 18.73 13.80 21.30
N GLY A 137 19.86 13.15 21.04
CA GLY A 137 19.90 11.86 20.36
C GLY A 137 19.21 10.73 21.15
N LEU A 138 19.41 10.67 22.46
CA LEU A 138 18.72 9.70 23.33
C LEU A 138 17.22 9.99 23.40
N ASP A 139 16.84 11.25 23.52
CA ASP A 139 15.45 11.68 23.55
C ASP A 139 14.73 11.34 22.24
N LEU A 140 15.37 11.58 21.09
CA LEU A 140 14.86 11.19 19.78
C LEU A 140 14.71 9.67 19.68
N SER A 141 15.71 8.90 20.13
CA SER A 141 15.63 7.44 20.16
C SER A 141 14.40 6.95 20.96
N GLN A 142 14.15 7.54 22.13
CA GLN A 142 12.98 7.19 22.96
C GLN A 142 11.67 7.54 22.27
N LYS A 143 11.56 8.73 21.66
CA LYS A 143 10.36 9.14 20.92
C LYS A 143 10.07 8.22 19.74
N LEU A 144 11.10 7.86 18.96
CA LEU A 144 10.98 6.91 17.85
C LEU A 144 10.53 5.51 18.33
N LYS A 145 11.12 4.99 19.41
CA LYS A 145 10.71 3.72 20.04
C LYS A 145 9.25 3.75 20.50
N GLY A 146 8.82 4.84 21.12
CA GLY A 146 7.45 5.02 21.57
C GLY A 146 6.46 5.00 20.40
N LEU A 147 6.81 5.68 19.30
CA LEU A 147 5.97 5.72 18.10
C LEU A 147 5.89 4.34 17.42
N LEU A 148 7.04 3.70 17.19
CA LEU A 148 7.13 2.38 16.53
C LEU A 148 6.55 1.24 17.39
N GLY A 149 6.55 1.37 18.71
CA GLY A 149 6.02 0.36 19.64
C GLY A 149 4.53 0.49 19.98
N SER A 150 3.85 1.53 19.51
CA SER A 150 2.42 1.74 19.78
C SER A 150 1.54 0.78 18.96
N LYS A 151 0.40 0.34 19.53
CA LYS A 151 -0.55 -0.58 18.85
C LYS A 151 -1.19 0.04 17.60
N ASP A 152 -1.37 1.36 17.61
CA ASP A 152 -1.88 2.11 16.46
C ASP A 152 -0.74 2.60 15.54
N GLY A 153 0.51 2.21 15.85
CA GLY A 153 1.72 2.34 15.05
C GLY A 153 2.00 3.73 14.49
N VAL A 154 2.80 3.75 13.41
CA VAL A 154 3.07 4.92 12.57
C VAL A 154 1.79 5.39 11.86
N GLU A 155 0.81 4.50 11.66
CA GLU A 155 -0.43 4.77 10.93
C GLU A 155 -1.33 5.79 11.64
N SER A 156 -1.39 5.77 12.97
CA SER A 156 -2.12 6.78 13.76
C SER A 156 -1.48 8.18 13.73
N ASN A 157 -0.22 8.27 13.33
CA ASN A 157 0.54 9.51 13.29
C ASN A 157 0.54 10.18 11.91
N ALA A 158 -0.13 9.58 10.92
CA ALA A 158 -0.04 9.94 9.52
C ALA A 158 -1.17 10.89 9.08
N TYR A 159 -1.18 12.13 9.57
CA TYR A 159 -1.90 13.17 8.83
C TYR A 159 -1.21 13.37 7.48
N ASN A 160 -1.86 12.86 6.44
CA ASN A 160 -1.38 12.94 5.07
C ASN A 160 -2.30 13.90 4.29
N PRO A 161 -1.81 15.08 3.88
CA PRO A 161 -2.64 16.10 3.25
C PRO A 161 -3.20 15.64 1.90
N VAL A 162 -2.44 14.86 1.14
CA VAL A 162 -2.85 14.34 -0.18
C VAL A 162 -4.00 13.35 -0.01
N ILE A 163 -3.86 12.39 0.91
CA ILE A 163 -4.91 11.40 1.17
C ILE A 163 -6.15 12.03 1.79
N SER A 164 -5.98 13.03 2.67
CA SER A 164 -7.10 13.73 3.29
C SER A 164 -7.94 14.45 2.24
N LYS A 165 -7.30 15.20 1.33
CA LYS A 165 -8.00 15.85 0.22
C LYS A 165 -8.60 14.86 -0.76
N ALA A 166 -7.93 13.76 -1.06
CA ALA A 166 -8.48 12.70 -1.92
C ALA A 166 -9.75 12.09 -1.31
N LYS A 167 -9.77 11.82 0.01
CA LYS A 167 -10.96 11.34 0.73
C LYS A 167 -12.09 12.36 0.69
N GLU A 168 -11.80 13.64 0.93
CA GLU A 168 -12.80 14.71 0.81
C GLU A 168 -13.40 14.79 -0.59
N ASN A 169 -12.58 14.73 -1.64
CA ASN A 169 -13.06 14.78 -3.02
C ASN A 169 -13.97 13.60 -3.36
N ILE A 170 -13.65 12.40 -2.85
CA ILE A 170 -14.51 11.22 -3.02
C ILE A 170 -15.87 11.46 -2.35
N ILE A 171 -15.87 11.99 -1.13
CA ILE A 171 -17.10 12.30 -0.39
C ILE A 171 -17.91 13.40 -1.12
N GLU A 172 -17.27 14.49 -1.50
CA GLU A 172 -17.93 15.60 -2.22
C GLU A 172 -18.53 15.14 -3.55
N ASN A 173 -17.81 14.31 -4.31
CA ASN A 173 -18.34 13.80 -5.57
C ASN A 173 -19.48 12.79 -5.36
N ALA A 174 -19.42 11.96 -4.32
CA ALA A 174 -20.53 11.06 -3.97
C ALA A 174 -21.79 11.82 -3.53
N LEU A 175 -21.64 13.01 -2.93
CA LEU A 175 -22.76 13.85 -2.48
C LEU A 175 -23.34 14.73 -3.59
N LYS A 176 -22.60 15.01 -4.67
CA LYS A 176 -23.04 15.90 -5.77
C LYS A 176 -24.21 15.34 -6.58
N ASP A 177 -24.34 14.02 -6.66
CA ASP A 177 -25.41 13.36 -7.43
C ASP A 177 -26.72 13.22 -6.63
N ILE A 178 -26.75 13.66 -5.37
CA ILE A 178 -27.92 13.62 -4.51
C ILE A 178 -28.69 14.95 -4.66
N ASP A 179 -29.76 14.93 -5.44
CA ASP A 179 -30.68 16.07 -5.54
C ASP A 179 -31.52 16.21 -4.26
N LEU A 180 -31.14 17.16 -3.42
CA LEU A 180 -31.81 17.47 -2.15
C LEU A 180 -32.96 18.49 -2.33
N SER A 181 -33.17 19.00 -3.55
CA SER A 181 -34.13 20.08 -3.82
C SER A 181 -35.54 19.56 -4.11
N GLY A 182 -36.19 18.95 -3.11
CA GLY A 182 -37.60 18.58 -3.24
C GLY A 182 -38.21 17.62 -2.21
N LEU A 183 -37.49 17.21 -1.17
CA LEU A 183 -37.93 16.11 -0.30
C LEU A 183 -38.55 16.60 1.01
N ASP A 184 -39.78 16.15 1.28
CA ASP A 184 -40.45 16.26 2.58
C ASP A 184 -39.64 15.50 3.65
N GLY A 185 -39.57 16.05 4.86
CA GLY A 185 -38.55 15.71 5.87
C GLY A 185 -38.54 14.24 6.33
N ALA A 186 -39.63 13.50 6.11
CA ALA A 186 -39.71 12.07 6.41
C ALA A 186 -39.12 11.18 5.29
N SER A 187 -39.26 11.58 4.01
CA SER A 187 -38.62 10.89 2.88
C SER A 187 -37.11 11.09 2.92
N LEU A 188 -36.67 12.31 3.26
CA LEU A 188 -35.25 12.66 3.36
C LEU A 188 -34.50 11.74 4.33
N VAL A 189 -35.11 11.40 5.48
CA VAL A 189 -34.48 10.49 6.45
C VAL A 189 -34.39 9.06 5.89
N ALA A 190 -35.39 8.61 5.13
CA ALA A 190 -35.38 7.29 4.51
C ALA A 190 -34.38 7.20 3.35
N ASP A 191 -34.32 8.23 2.51
CA ASP A 191 -33.41 8.31 1.37
C ASP A 191 -31.97 8.47 1.84
N VAL A 192 -31.71 9.34 2.82
CA VAL A 192 -30.39 9.47 3.46
C VAL A 192 -30.00 8.15 4.16
N TYR A 193 -30.94 7.44 4.77
CA TYR A 193 -30.66 6.14 5.39
C TYR A 193 -30.29 5.07 4.35
N GLU A 194 -31.00 4.99 3.22
CA GLU A 194 -30.66 4.04 2.16
C GLU A 194 -29.34 4.42 1.45
N SER A 195 -29.09 5.70 1.18
CA SER A 195 -27.78 6.15 0.68
C SER A 195 -26.66 5.89 1.68
N MET A 196 -26.88 6.08 2.99
CA MET A 196 -25.91 5.71 4.03
C MET A 196 -25.67 4.20 4.06
N LYS A 197 -26.69 3.39 3.78
CA LYS A 197 -26.59 1.93 3.74
C LYS A 197 -25.75 1.48 2.55
N GLU A 198 -25.91 2.12 1.38
CA GLU A 198 -25.05 1.92 0.20
C GLU A 198 -23.61 2.38 0.45
N VAL A 199 -23.40 3.55 1.07
CA VAL A 199 -22.05 3.99 1.47
C VAL A 199 -21.44 3.01 2.47
N SER A 200 -22.23 2.48 3.41
CA SER A 200 -21.77 1.48 4.38
C SER A 200 -21.43 0.14 3.72
N SER A 201 -22.19 -0.27 2.70
CA SER A 201 -21.94 -1.50 1.96
C SER A 201 -20.69 -1.35 1.09
N GLY A 202 -20.51 -0.18 0.45
CA GLY A 202 -19.30 0.21 -0.26
C GLY A 202 -18.06 0.24 0.64
N LEU A 203 -18.17 0.76 1.87
CA LEU A 203 -17.09 0.75 2.86
C LEU A 203 -16.78 -0.66 3.38
N ARG A 204 -17.79 -1.51 3.59
CA ARG A 204 -17.59 -2.93 3.94
C ARG A 204 -16.93 -3.69 2.79
N SER A 205 -17.31 -3.39 1.56
CA SER A 205 -16.71 -3.91 0.33
C SER A 205 -15.25 -3.49 0.20
N LEU A 206 -14.94 -2.21 0.41
CA LEU A 206 -13.56 -1.71 0.44
C LEU A 206 -12.75 -2.35 1.58
N GLY A 207 -13.33 -2.48 2.77
CA GLY A 207 -12.70 -3.17 3.90
C GLY A 207 -12.43 -4.64 3.62
N ALA A 208 -13.30 -5.31 2.87
CA ALA A 208 -13.09 -6.68 2.40
C ALA A 208 -11.98 -6.74 1.34
N ARG A 209 -11.94 -5.81 0.39
CA ARG A 209 -10.86 -5.69 -0.62
C ARG A 209 -9.49 -5.43 0.01
N VAL A 210 -9.41 -4.58 1.03
CA VAL A 210 -8.18 -4.36 1.81
C VAL A 210 -7.75 -5.65 2.52
N ASN A 211 -8.68 -6.39 3.11
CA ASN A 211 -8.42 -7.68 3.76
C ASN A 211 -8.00 -8.78 2.77
N ASP A 212 -8.54 -8.76 1.56
CA ASP A 212 -8.21 -9.73 0.51
C ASP A 212 -6.85 -9.43 -0.15
N ILE A 213 -6.46 -8.16 -0.23
CA ILE A 213 -5.09 -7.75 -0.59
C ILE A 213 -4.07 -8.25 0.46
N GLU A 214 -4.42 -8.19 1.75
CA GLU A 214 -3.58 -8.75 2.83
C GLU A 214 -3.51 -10.29 2.81
N ARG A 215 -4.55 -10.98 2.33
CA ARG A 215 -4.61 -12.46 2.26
C ARG A 215 -4.11 -13.06 0.95
N GLY A 216 -4.10 -12.30 -0.14
CA GLY A 216 -3.73 -12.75 -1.48
C GLY A 216 -2.26 -13.13 -1.68
N TYR A 217 -1.37 -12.77 -0.75
CA TYR A 217 0.04 -13.16 -0.79
C TYR A 217 0.33 -14.63 -0.40
N GLY A 218 -0.70 -15.44 -0.13
CA GLY A 218 -0.50 -16.86 0.18
C GLY A 218 -1.69 -17.75 -0.14
N LYS A 219 -1.76 -18.27 -1.38
CA LYS A 219 -1.94 -19.70 -1.71
C LYS A 219 -2.48 -19.94 -3.13
N SER A 220 -1.63 -20.53 -3.96
CA SER A 220 -1.91 -21.53 -5.01
C SER A 220 -3.22 -21.40 -5.82
N GLY A 221 -3.18 -20.58 -6.87
CA GLY A 221 -4.04 -20.68 -8.07
C GLY A 221 -3.13 -20.52 -9.30
N HIS A 222 -3.36 -21.29 -10.36
CA HIS A 222 -2.66 -21.08 -11.63
C HIS A 222 -3.24 -19.82 -12.27
N GLY A 223 -2.59 -18.67 -12.05
CA GLY A 223 -2.95 -17.40 -12.67
C GLY A 223 -2.40 -17.33 -14.10
N PHE A 224 -3.29 -17.06 -15.05
CA PHE A 224 -2.91 -16.47 -16.33
C PHE A 224 -2.97 -14.94 -16.15
N GLY A 225 -2.05 -14.21 -16.79
CA GLY A 225 -1.59 -12.87 -16.38
C GLY A 225 -2.57 -11.96 -15.61
N GLY A 226 -2.19 -11.60 -14.38
CA GLY A 226 -2.54 -10.36 -13.65
C GLY A 226 -4.01 -10.03 -13.30
N HIS A 227 -4.97 -10.36 -14.15
CA HIS A 227 -6.33 -9.80 -14.10
C HIS A 227 -7.43 -10.85 -14.20
N LEU A 228 -7.21 -11.99 -14.87
CA LEU A 228 -8.22 -13.04 -15.04
C LEU A 228 -7.88 -14.30 -14.21
N VAL A 229 -8.75 -14.63 -13.26
CA VAL A 229 -8.61 -15.81 -12.40
C VAL A 229 -9.69 -16.84 -12.75
N MET A 230 -9.26 -18.06 -13.07
CA MET A 230 -10.15 -19.18 -13.36
C MET A 230 -10.24 -20.14 -12.16
N LYS A 231 -11.45 -20.44 -11.71
CA LYS A 231 -11.70 -21.36 -10.59
C LYS A 231 -12.82 -22.35 -10.91
N LYS A 232 -12.52 -23.64 -10.80
CA LYS A 232 -13.52 -24.71 -10.86
C LYS A 232 -14.18 -24.89 -9.49
N MET A 233 -15.50 -24.78 -9.43
CA MET A 233 -16.26 -24.84 -8.18
C MET A 233 -16.86 -26.25 -7.96
N GLY A 234 -16.36 -26.94 -6.94
CA GLY A 234 -16.93 -28.20 -6.44
C GLY A 234 -16.85 -29.42 -7.38
N LYS A 235 -17.46 -30.53 -6.96
CA LYS A 235 -17.56 -31.79 -7.75
C LYS A 235 -18.69 -31.79 -8.79
N GLY A 236 -19.21 -30.62 -9.14
CA GLY A 236 -20.45 -30.46 -9.92
C GLY A 236 -20.38 -29.55 -11.13
N GLY A 237 -19.27 -28.84 -11.38
CA GLY A 237 -18.96 -28.32 -12.70
C GLY A 237 -19.09 -26.82 -12.92
N ASP A 238 -19.42 -25.96 -11.97
CA ASP A 238 -19.42 -24.52 -12.31
C ASP A 238 -17.98 -24.04 -12.55
N LEU A 239 -17.74 -23.37 -13.69
CA LEU A 239 -16.50 -22.65 -13.94
C LEU A 239 -16.75 -21.18 -13.66
N LEU A 240 -15.97 -20.62 -12.74
CA LEU A 240 -15.99 -19.21 -12.41
C LEU A 240 -14.76 -18.53 -13.00
N LEU A 241 -14.99 -17.55 -13.87
CA LEU A 241 -13.95 -16.66 -14.38
C LEU A 241 -14.13 -15.32 -13.70
N THR A 242 -13.11 -14.84 -13.00
CA THR A 242 -13.17 -13.58 -12.26
C THR A 242 -12.14 -12.62 -12.83
N THR A 243 -12.56 -11.41 -13.19
CA THR A 243 -11.65 -10.31 -13.55
C THR A 243 -12.00 -9.01 -12.85
N THR A 244 -11.02 -8.13 -12.69
CA THR A 244 -11.23 -6.76 -12.20
C THR A 244 -11.51 -5.75 -13.34
N ASP A 245 -11.38 -6.17 -14.60
CA ASP A 245 -11.65 -5.32 -15.77
C ASP A 245 -12.99 -5.69 -16.41
N LEU A 246 -13.96 -4.75 -16.33
CA LEU A 246 -15.28 -4.92 -16.92
C LEU A 246 -15.23 -5.07 -18.45
N SER A 247 -14.29 -4.39 -19.12
CA SER A 247 -14.14 -4.47 -20.58
C SER A 247 -13.65 -5.85 -20.99
N GLU A 248 -12.71 -6.42 -20.23
CA GLU A 248 -12.22 -7.79 -20.43
C GLU A 248 -13.35 -8.81 -20.22
N ALA A 249 -14.15 -8.65 -19.17
CA ALA A 249 -15.27 -9.54 -18.87
C ALA A 249 -16.32 -9.57 -19.98
N LEU A 250 -16.72 -8.40 -20.48
CA LEU A 250 -17.75 -8.27 -21.52
C LEU A 250 -17.30 -8.87 -22.86
N VAL A 251 -16.02 -8.71 -23.22
CA VAL A 251 -15.46 -9.29 -24.45
C VAL A 251 -15.42 -10.82 -24.34
N LEU A 252 -14.95 -11.34 -23.20
CA LEU A 252 -14.86 -12.78 -22.98
C LEU A 252 -16.24 -13.44 -22.90
N GLU A 253 -17.21 -12.79 -22.26
CA GLU A 253 -18.60 -13.25 -22.22
C GLU A 253 -19.20 -13.31 -23.64
N GLN A 254 -19.04 -12.26 -24.45
CA GLN A 254 -19.51 -12.26 -25.84
C GLN A 254 -18.89 -13.40 -26.65
N GLU A 255 -17.60 -13.68 -26.45
CA GLU A 255 -16.94 -14.79 -27.13
C GLU A 255 -17.52 -16.15 -26.70
N LEU A 256 -17.72 -16.37 -25.39
CA LEU A 256 -18.34 -17.58 -24.86
C LEU A 256 -19.77 -17.77 -25.40
N VAL A 257 -20.61 -16.73 -25.33
CA VAL A 257 -21.99 -16.74 -25.84
C VAL A 257 -22.01 -17.00 -27.35
N SER A 258 -21.08 -16.43 -28.13
CA SER A 258 -20.98 -16.66 -29.58
C SER A 258 -20.70 -18.13 -29.94
N LYS A 259 -20.09 -18.88 -29.02
CA LYS A 259 -19.86 -20.32 -29.16
C LYS A 259 -21.03 -21.15 -28.66
N GLY A 260 -22.11 -20.53 -28.17
CA GLY A 260 -23.26 -21.20 -27.58
C GLY A 260 -22.91 -21.85 -26.26
N ILE A 261 -22.25 -21.10 -25.37
CA ILE A 261 -21.97 -21.47 -23.98
C ILE A 261 -22.92 -20.64 -23.10
N SER A 262 -23.58 -21.28 -22.14
CA SER A 262 -24.45 -20.59 -21.19
C SER A 262 -23.62 -19.91 -20.10
N THR A 263 -23.74 -18.59 -20.00
CA THR A 263 -23.04 -17.76 -19.01
C THR A 263 -24.01 -16.90 -18.22
N ASP A 264 -23.67 -16.64 -16.95
CA ASP A 264 -24.26 -15.59 -16.14
C ASP A 264 -23.16 -14.64 -15.68
N LEU A 265 -23.28 -13.36 -16.03
CA LEU A 265 -22.37 -12.32 -15.60
C LEU A 265 -22.89 -11.67 -14.31
N ILE A 266 -22.04 -11.66 -13.29
CA ILE A 266 -22.37 -11.12 -11.98
C ILE A 266 -21.30 -10.12 -11.56
N GLU A 267 -21.67 -8.84 -11.52
CA GLU A 267 -20.83 -7.80 -10.93
C GLU A 267 -20.87 -7.91 -9.40
N LYS A 268 -19.69 -8.03 -8.78
CA LYS A 268 -19.55 -8.06 -7.33
C LYS A 268 -18.38 -7.18 -6.91
N ASN A 269 -18.64 -6.11 -6.16
CA ASN A 269 -17.64 -5.41 -5.35
C ASN A 269 -16.26 -5.18 -6.02
N GLY A 270 -16.26 -4.69 -7.26
CA GLY A 270 -15.02 -4.36 -8.00
C GLY A 270 -14.38 -5.53 -8.76
N SER A 271 -15.06 -6.66 -8.89
CA SER A 271 -14.77 -7.73 -9.83
C SER A 271 -16.02 -8.15 -10.61
N VAL A 272 -15.81 -8.74 -11.76
CA VAL A 272 -16.85 -9.31 -12.61
C VAL A 272 -16.63 -10.81 -12.67
N ASP A 273 -17.65 -11.56 -12.24
CA ASP A 273 -17.67 -13.00 -12.30
C ASP A 273 -18.47 -13.43 -13.54
N ILE A 274 -17.88 -14.26 -14.40
CA ILE A 274 -18.57 -15.00 -15.45
C ILE A 274 -18.74 -16.43 -14.93
N SER A 275 -19.98 -16.79 -14.60
CA SER A 275 -20.34 -18.15 -14.21
C SER A 275 -20.73 -18.94 -15.45
N VAL A 276 -20.05 -20.06 -15.70
CA VAL A 276 -20.36 -20.97 -16.81
C VAL A 276 -21.11 -22.19 -16.27
N ALA A 277 -22.19 -22.56 -16.95
CA ALA A 277 -22.98 -23.72 -16.57
C ALA A 277 -22.17 -25.04 -16.64
N PRO A 278 -22.45 -26.03 -15.76
CA PRO A 278 -21.68 -27.27 -15.65
C PRO A 278 -21.48 -28.06 -16.93
N TRP A 279 -22.47 -28.04 -17.83
CA TRP A 279 -22.45 -28.81 -19.07
C TRP A 279 -21.60 -28.17 -20.17
N ASP A 280 -21.17 -26.92 -20.02
CA ASP A 280 -20.38 -26.18 -21.02
C ASP A 280 -18.90 -25.97 -20.64
N VAL A 281 -18.46 -26.48 -19.49
CA VAL A 281 -17.14 -26.21 -18.90
C VAL A 281 -15.98 -26.56 -19.81
N ASP A 282 -15.97 -27.77 -20.38
CA ASP A 282 -14.86 -28.23 -21.21
C ASP A 282 -14.77 -27.41 -22.51
N LYS A 283 -15.92 -26.93 -23.00
CA LYS A 283 -16.00 -26.04 -24.15
C LYS A 283 -15.53 -24.64 -23.78
N ALA A 284 -15.89 -24.13 -22.60
CA ALA A 284 -15.46 -22.84 -22.09
C ALA A 284 -13.95 -22.78 -21.82
N ILE A 285 -13.34 -23.81 -21.25
CA ILE A 285 -11.89 -23.88 -21.03
C ILE A 285 -11.13 -23.68 -22.35
N ASN A 286 -11.57 -24.33 -23.44
CA ASN A 286 -10.93 -24.18 -24.75
C ASN A 286 -11.05 -22.76 -25.32
N VAL A 287 -12.16 -22.06 -25.06
CA VAL A 287 -12.36 -20.67 -25.48
C VAL A 287 -11.46 -19.75 -24.66
N VAL A 288 -11.46 -19.90 -23.34
CA VAL A 288 -10.64 -19.09 -22.42
C VAL A 288 -9.15 -19.28 -22.70
N SER A 289 -8.67 -20.51 -22.94
CA SER A 289 -7.25 -20.76 -23.27
C SER A 289 -6.82 -20.07 -24.57
N ARG A 290 -7.67 -20.06 -25.60
CA ARG A 290 -7.37 -19.32 -26.85
C ARG A 290 -7.41 -17.81 -26.65
N TYR A 291 -8.35 -17.33 -25.83
CA TYR A 291 -8.45 -15.92 -25.47
C TYR A 291 -7.17 -15.45 -24.75
N THR A 292 -6.66 -16.23 -23.79
CA THR A 292 -5.42 -15.88 -23.08
C THR A 292 -4.19 -15.94 -24.00
N GLU A 293 -4.09 -16.95 -24.86
CA GLU A 293 -3.00 -17.08 -25.85
C GLU A 293 -2.98 -15.90 -26.84
N ASN A 294 -4.13 -15.48 -27.35
CA ASN A 294 -4.24 -14.37 -28.31
C ASN A 294 -3.92 -13.00 -27.68
N ASN A 295 -4.09 -12.86 -26.37
CA ASN A 295 -3.86 -11.62 -25.64
C ASN A 295 -2.53 -11.60 -24.85
N GLY A 296 -1.72 -12.66 -24.95
CA GLY A 296 -0.35 -12.71 -24.40
C GLY A 296 -0.28 -12.99 -22.89
N TYR A 297 -1.27 -13.69 -22.34
CA TYR A 297 -1.41 -14.00 -20.91
C TYR A 297 -0.98 -15.41 -20.50
#